data_AF-A8T0J0-F1
#
_entry.id   AF-A8T0J0-F1
#
_cell.length_a   1.000
_cell.length_b   1.000
_cell.length_c   1.000
_cell.angle_alpha   90.00
_cell.angle_beta   90.00
_cell.angle_gamma   90.00
#
_symmetry.space_group_name_H-M   'P 1'
#
loop_
_entity.id
_entity.type
_entity.pdbx_description
1 polymer ?
#
loop_
_entity_poly.entity_id
_entity_poly.type
_entity_poly.pdbx_seq_one_letter_code
_entity_poly.pdbx_strand_id
1 'polypeptide(L)'
;MEHTFRHFGHSSVIKPIEVVNAPDLPHHYRITSEIGTVWVLSHHMVSAGHSCRENLLSSIMEWQSEYGYALQPNDLLFVVCDHWIGRSKPSRELLHWWMSELPEPISQYTEQGITLYTSESQLTKSIDARFGISPCYLQLAHPLRRSDKQQLVRKYLQLYAVFQW
;
A
#
# COMPACT_ATOMS: atom_id res chain seq x y z
N MET A 1 -18.21 8.34 6.46
CA MET A 1 -16.81 8.82 6.65
C MET A 1 -16.66 9.13 8.13
N GLU A 2 -16.63 8.10 8.98
CA GLU A 2 -16.88 8.21 10.44
C GLU A 2 -15.75 7.60 11.30
N HIS A 3 -14.51 7.56 10.80
CA HIS A 3 -13.37 6.97 11.53
C HIS A 3 -12.15 7.89 11.44
N THR A 4 -12.22 9.06 12.06
CA THR A 4 -11.06 9.96 12.23
C THR A 4 -10.62 9.95 13.68
N PHE A 5 -9.37 10.32 14.00
CA PHE A 5 -8.88 10.44 15.37
C PHE A 5 -9.85 11.23 16.28
N ARG A 6 -10.46 12.29 15.74
CA ARG A 6 -11.46 13.11 16.44
C ARG A 6 -12.68 12.32 16.92
N HIS A 7 -13.13 11.33 16.16
CA HIS A 7 -14.25 10.47 16.55
C HIS A 7 -13.90 9.64 17.79
N PHE A 8 -12.65 9.22 17.92
CA PHE A 8 -12.14 8.48 19.07
C PHE A 8 -11.67 9.39 20.22
N GLY A 9 -12.00 10.70 20.16
CA GLY A 9 -11.62 11.67 21.20
C GLY A 9 -10.18 12.16 21.09
N HIS A 10 -9.49 11.89 19.98
CA HIS A 10 -8.09 12.23 19.80
C HIS A 10 -7.84 13.41 18.86
N SER A 11 -6.91 14.27 19.24
CA SER A 11 -6.45 15.35 18.37
C SER A 11 -5.42 14.82 17.38
N SER A 12 -5.32 15.42 16.18
CA SER A 12 -4.32 14.99 15.20
C SER A 12 -3.85 16.16 14.35
N VAL A 13 -2.55 16.15 14.02
CA VAL A 13 -1.91 17.10 13.11
C VAL A 13 -1.35 16.34 11.92
N ILE A 14 -1.79 16.72 10.72
CA ILE A 14 -1.31 16.16 9.45
C ILE A 14 -0.28 17.12 8.87
N LYS A 15 0.93 16.64 8.62
CA LYS A 15 2.00 17.41 7.96
C LYS A 15 2.61 16.57 6.84
N PRO A 16 3.00 17.20 5.71
CA PRO A 16 3.84 16.51 4.76
C PRO A 16 5.18 16.15 5.41
N ILE A 17 5.79 15.06 4.96
CA ILE A 17 7.18 14.77 5.29
C ILE A 17 8.05 15.79 4.53
N GLU A 18 9.12 16.30 5.15
CA GLU A 18 9.98 17.32 4.54
C GLU A 18 10.74 16.71 3.35
N VAL A 19 10.17 16.84 2.14
CA VAL A 19 10.85 16.39 0.90
C VAL A 19 11.63 17.57 0.34
N VAL A 20 12.94 17.40 0.17
CA VAL A 20 13.82 18.39 -0.46
C VAL A 20 13.31 18.68 -1.88
N ASN A 21 12.79 19.90 -2.11
CA ASN A 21 12.45 20.47 -3.42
C ASN A 21 11.78 19.51 -4.43
N ALA A 22 10.52 19.13 -4.19
CA ALA A 22 9.70 18.47 -5.22
C ALA A 22 8.59 19.43 -5.72
N PRO A 23 8.37 19.55 -7.05
CA PRO A 23 7.31 20.36 -7.62
C PRO A 23 5.91 19.73 -7.49
N ASP A 24 5.83 18.44 -7.12
CA ASP A 24 4.59 17.68 -6.99
C ASP A 24 4.05 17.66 -5.55
N LEU A 25 2.75 17.35 -5.41
CA LEU A 25 2.13 17.14 -4.10
C LEU A 25 2.90 16.06 -3.30
N PRO A 26 3.11 16.26 -1.99
CA PRO A 26 3.88 15.31 -1.19
C PRO A 26 3.22 13.94 -1.24
N HIS A 27 3.99 12.90 -1.57
CA HIS A 27 3.55 11.52 -1.59
C HIS A 27 3.64 10.87 -0.21
N HIS A 28 4.28 11.55 0.74
CA HIS A 28 4.54 11.07 2.08
C HIS A 28 4.00 12.04 3.13
N TYR A 29 3.28 11.52 4.12
CA TYR A 29 2.67 12.32 5.19
C TYR A 29 2.99 11.74 6.55
N ARG A 30 3.02 12.61 7.55
CA ARG A 30 3.03 12.25 8.96
C ARG A 30 1.76 12.76 9.61
N ILE A 31 1.03 11.85 10.25
CA ILE A 31 -0.17 12.13 11.02
C ILE A 31 0.15 11.84 12.47
N THR A 32 0.34 12.89 13.28
CA THR A 32 0.72 12.75 14.69
C THR A 32 -0.48 13.06 15.58
N SER A 33 -0.66 12.26 16.62
CA SER A 33 -1.65 12.43 17.70
C SER A 33 -0.99 12.18 19.05
N GLU A 34 -1.71 12.39 20.15
CA GLU A 34 -1.20 12.07 21.48
C GLU A 34 -1.04 10.55 21.75
N ILE A 35 -1.63 9.68 20.92
CA ILE A 35 -1.56 8.22 21.07
C ILE A 35 -0.56 7.55 20.12
N GLY A 36 0.12 8.32 19.28
CA GLY A 36 1.13 7.81 18.34
C GLY A 36 1.13 8.53 17.00
N THR A 37 2.03 8.10 16.13
CA THR A 37 2.21 8.65 14.79
C THR A 37 1.92 7.61 13.71
N VAL A 38 1.19 8.04 12.67
CA VAL A 38 1.03 7.29 11.42
C VAL A 38 1.84 7.97 10.33
N TRP A 39 2.81 7.24 9.79
CA TRP A 39 3.62 7.60 8.65
C TRP A 39 2.98 7.02 7.40
N VAL A 40 2.70 7.83 6.39
CA VAL A 40 2.01 7.40 5.17
C VAL A 40 2.97 7.46 4.00
N LEU A 41 3.17 6.35 3.29
CA LEU A 41 3.89 6.28 2.03
C LEU A 41 2.92 5.90 0.91
N SER A 42 2.81 6.75 -0.12
CA SER A 42 2.00 6.44 -1.31
C SER A 42 2.88 6.10 -2.52
N HIS A 43 2.49 5.07 -3.26
CA HIS A 43 3.24 4.64 -4.45
C HIS A 43 2.31 4.25 -5.60
N HIS A 44 2.54 4.83 -6.78
CA HIS A 44 1.85 4.41 -8.01
C HIS A 44 2.61 3.25 -8.68
N MET A 45 2.03 2.05 -8.73
CA MET A 45 2.72 0.86 -9.25
C MET A 45 2.53 0.71 -10.76
N VAL A 46 3.16 1.53 -11.60
CA VAL A 46 2.90 1.56 -13.07
C VAL A 46 2.96 0.17 -13.74
N SER A 47 4.02 -0.61 -13.51
CA SER A 47 4.23 -1.90 -14.18
C SER A 47 4.02 -3.12 -13.27
N ALA A 48 4.03 -2.91 -11.95
CA ALA A 48 4.09 -3.95 -10.93
C ALA A 48 5.23 -4.98 -11.11
N GLY A 49 6.23 -4.66 -11.94
CA GLY A 49 7.42 -5.48 -12.18
C GLY A 49 8.41 -5.44 -11.03
N HIS A 50 9.48 -6.23 -11.14
CA HIS A 50 10.55 -6.31 -10.14
C HIS A 50 11.05 -4.92 -9.74
N SER A 51 11.48 -4.09 -10.69
CA SER A 51 11.96 -2.72 -10.41
C SER A 51 10.93 -1.87 -9.66
N CYS A 52 9.64 -2.02 -9.96
CA CYS A 52 8.59 -1.27 -9.26
C CYS A 52 8.43 -1.74 -7.80
N ARG A 53 8.52 -3.05 -7.57
CA ARG A 53 8.45 -3.65 -6.22
C ARG A 53 9.69 -3.28 -5.41
N GLU A 54 10.86 -3.30 -6.05
CA GLU A 54 12.11 -2.85 -5.45
C GLU A 54 12.08 -1.37 -5.09
N ASN A 55 11.55 -0.51 -5.97
CA ASN A 55 11.40 0.91 -5.66
C ASN A 55 10.53 1.14 -4.42
N LEU A 56 9.42 0.40 -4.26
CA LEU A 56 8.60 0.47 -3.04
C LEU A 56 9.43 0.12 -1.80
N LEU A 57 10.19 -0.97 -1.84
CA LEU A 57 11.03 -1.41 -0.72
C LEU A 57 12.16 -0.40 -0.43
N SER A 58 12.76 0.16 -1.48
CA SER A 58 13.76 1.23 -1.34
C SER A 58 13.18 2.49 -0.72
N SER A 59 11.96 2.90 -1.10
CA SER A 59 11.31 4.06 -0.47
C SER A 59 11.01 3.84 1.02
N ILE A 60 10.66 2.62 1.43
CA ILE A 60 10.52 2.27 2.86
C ILE A 60 11.88 2.36 3.56
N MET A 61 12.95 1.86 2.93
CA MET A 61 14.31 1.93 3.48
C MET A 61 14.81 3.37 3.61
N GLU A 62 14.57 4.21 2.61
CA GLU A 62 14.91 5.64 2.63
C GLU A 62 14.16 6.35 3.76
N TRP A 63 12.85 6.12 3.87
CA TRP A 63 12.05 6.65 4.98
C TRP A 63 12.59 6.19 6.34
N GLN A 64 12.91 4.90 6.51
CA GLN A 64 13.45 4.39 7.77
C GLN A 64 14.83 5.00 8.07
N SER A 65 15.69 5.17 7.07
CA SER A 65 17.02 5.78 7.25
C SER A 65 16.91 7.25 7.64
N GLU A 66 15.94 7.98 7.06
CA GLU A 66 15.79 9.41 7.29
C GLU A 66 15.07 9.70 8.61
N TYR A 67 14.02 8.94 8.94
CA TYR A 67 13.15 9.21 10.09
C TYR A 67 13.28 8.20 11.22
N GLY A 68 14.11 7.16 11.07
CA GLY A 68 14.30 6.09 12.04
C GLY A 68 14.68 6.57 13.43
N TYR A 69 15.40 7.68 13.53
CA TYR A 69 15.78 8.30 14.81
C TYR A 69 14.58 8.88 15.59
N ALA A 70 13.47 9.15 14.92
CA ALA A 70 12.26 9.74 15.49
C ALA A 70 11.16 8.70 15.76
N LEU A 71 11.30 7.46 15.26
CA LEU A 71 10.30 6.42 15.43
C LEU A 71 10.11 6.08 16.91
N GLN A 72 8.85 6.08 17.35
CA GLN A 72 8.47 5.67 18.70
C GLN A 72 7.86 4.27 18.67
N PRO A 73 7.90 3.53 19.79
CA PRO A 73 7.15 2.28 19.91
C PRO A 73 5.67 2.50 19.60
N ASN A 74 5.10 1.66 18.74
CA ASN A 74 3.72 1.74 18.22
C ASN A 74 3.47 2.78 17.12
N ASP A 75 4.52 3.43 16.59
CA ASP A 75 4.36 4.16 15.34
C ASP A 75 3.94 3.20 14.23
N LEU A 76 3.02 3.67 13.38
CA LEU A 76 2.50 2.89 12.27
C LEU A 76 3.06 3.42 10.96
N LEU A 77 3.61 2.53 10.14
CA LEU A 77 3.86 2.80 8.73
C LEU A 77 2.66 2.29 7.91
N PHE A 78 1.94 3.22 7.29
CA PHE A 78 0.86 2.94 6.36
C PHE A 78 1.37 3.11 4.92
N VAL A 79 1.42 2.00 4.18
CA VAL A 79 1.74 1.99 2.76
C VAL A 79 0.44 1.87 1.96
N VAL A 80 0.23 2.81 1.05
CA VAL A 80 -0.86 2.77 0.09
C VAL A 80 -0.32 2.76 -1.33
N CYS A 81 -0.79 1.83 -2.15
CA CYS A 81 -0.42 1.78 -3.55
C CYS A 81 -1.65 1.69 -4.43
N ASP A 82 -1.51 2.07 -5.69
CA ASP A 82 -2.52 1.81 -6.70
C ASP A 82 -1.91 1.19 -7.96
N HIS A 83 -2.74 0.41 -8.65
CA HIS A 83 -2.34 -0.26 -9.88
C HIS A 83 -3.53 -0.50 -10.80
N TRP A 84 -3.32 -0.25 -12.10
CA TRP A 84 -4.21 -0.72 -13.14
C TRP A 84 -3.67 -2.02 -13.74
N ILE A 85 -4.37 -3.14 -13.51
CA ILE A 85 -3.99 -4.46 -14.03
C ILE A 85 -3.89 -4.41 -15.56
N GLY A 86 -2.66 -4.61 -16.03
CA GLY A 86 -2.29 -4.74 -17.42
C GLY A 86 -2.23 -6.19 -17.89
N ARG A 87 -1.55 -6.39 -19.02
CA ARG A 87 -1.39 -7.71 -19.65
C ARG A 87 -0.10 -8.42 -19.22
N SER A 88 0.83 -7.72 -18.60
CA SER A 88 2.11 -8.29 -18.19
C SER A 88 1.93 -9.32 -17.07
N LYS A 89 2.80 -10.34 -17.05
CA LYS A 89 2.82 -11.35 -16.00
C LYS A 89 2.98 -10.72 -14.59
N PRO A 90 3.91 -9.78 -14.35
CA PRO A 90 4.06 -9.18 -13.02
C PRO A 90 2.84 -8.40 -12.52
N SER A 91 2.10 -7.78 -13.44
CA SER A 91 0.84 -7.09 -13.13
C SER A 91 -0.26 -8.06 -12.68
N ARG A 92 -0.35 -9.22 -13.35
CA ARG A 92 -1.32 -10.28 -13.04
C ARG A 92 -0.94 -11.13 -11.83
N GLU A 93 0.31 -11.05 -11.40
CA GLU A 93 0.82 -11.64 -10.17
C GLU A 93 0.65 -10.75 -8.94
N LEU A 94 0.33 -9.45 -9.14
CA LEU A 94 0.42 -8.46 -8.08
C LEU A 94 -0.44 -8.80 -6.86
N LEU A 95 -1.64 -9.34 -7.07
CA LEU A 95 -2.54 -9.70 -5.96
C LEU A 95 -1.95 -10.81 -5.10
N HIS A 96 -1.41 -11.86 -5.71
CA HIS A 96 -0.72 -12.92 -4.98
C HIS A 96 0.56 -12.42 -4.33
N TRP A 97 1.32 -11.55 -4.99
CA TRP A 97 2.51 -10.97 -4.39
C TRP A 97 2.17 -10.14 -3.14
N TRP A 98 1.08 -9.37 -3.18
CA TRP A 98 0.67 -8.52 -2.07
C TRP A 98 0.03 -9.31 -0.92
N MET A 99 -0.98 -10.14 -1.21
CA MET A 99 -1.78 -10.84 -0.21
C MET A 99 -1.22 -12.21 0.17
N SER A 100 -0.20 -12.71 -0.53
CA SER A 100 0.30 -14.09 -0.45
C SER A 100 -0.69 -15.18 -0.89
N GLU A 101 -1.86 -14.78 -1.38
CA GLU A 101 -2.92 -15.65 -1.90
C GLU A 101 -3.64 -14.99 -3.09
N LEU A 102 -4.34 -15.80 -3.88
CA LEU A 102 -5.21 -15.28 -4.94
C LEU A 102 -6.59 -14.93 -4.35
N PRO A 103 -7.26 -13.89 -4.88
CA PRO A 103 -8.57 -13.48 -4.40
C PRO A 103 -9.65 -14.50 -4.76
N GLU A 104 -10.58 -14.73 -3.85
CA GLU A 104 -11.77 -15.56 -4.10
C GLU A 104 -13.05 -14.70 -4.20
N PRO A 105 -13.94 -14.96 -5.18
CA PRO A 105 -13.79 -15.94 -6.25
C PRO A 105 -12.98 -15.39 -7.45
N ILE A 106 -12.02 -16.18 -7.95
CA ILE A 106 -11.20 -15.85 -9.13
C ILE A 106 -12.06 -15.56 -10.37
N SER A 107 -13.23 -16.19 -10.50
CA SER A 107 -14.13 -16.04 -11.64
C SER A 107 -14.49 -14.58 -11.93
N GLN A 108 -14.60 -13.73 -10.90
CA GLN A 108 -14.93 -12.31 -11.05
C GLN A 108 -13.85 -11.52 -11.82
N TYR A 109 -12.59 -11.98 -11.79
CA TYR A 109 -11.51 -11.41 -12.58
C TYR A 109 -11.55 -11.94 -14.01
N THR A 110 -11.78 -13.25 -14.16
CA THR A 110 -11.83 -13.91 -15.47
C THR A 110 -12.99 -13.38 -16.33
N GLU A 111 -14.16 -13.12 -15.72
CA GLU A 111 -15.31 -12.46 -16.37
C GLU A 111 -14.98 -11.07 -16.94
N GLN A 112 -13.97 -10.39 -16.38
CA GLN A 112 -13.48 -9.09 -16.87
C GLN A 112 -12.23 -9.21 -17.76
N GLY A 113 -11.90 -10.43 -18.22
CA GLY A 113 -10.77 -10.72 -19.08
C GLY A 113 -9.42 -10.64 -18.38
N ILE A 114 -9.39 -10.85 -17.06
CA ILE A 114 -8.17 -10.82 -16.24
C ILE A 114 -7.86 -12.24 -15.79
N THR A 115 -6.70 -12.75 -16.22
CA THR A 115 -6.12 -14.00 -15.70
C THR A 115 -5.10 -13.62 -14.64
N LEU A 116 -5.28 -14.11 -13.41
CA LEU A 116 -4.33 -13.90 -12.32
C LEU A 116 -3.34 -15.06 -12.23
N TYR A 117 -2.15 -14.77 -11.71
CA TYR A 117 -1.08 -15.76 -11.52
C TYR A 117 -0.53 -15.71 -10.10
N THR A 118 0.00 -16.82 -9.64
CA THR A 118 0.84 -16.85 -8.43
C THR A 118 2.19 -16.21 -8.73
N SER A 119 2.70 -15.45 -7.78
CA SER A 119 4.06 -14.88 -7.83
C SER A 119 5.03 -15.75 -7.05
N GLU A 120 6.28 -15.84 -7.50
CA GLU A 120 7.35 -16.59 -6.81
C GLU A 120 7.89 -15.86 -5.57
N SER A 121 7.61 -14.56 -5.46
CA SER A 121 7.91 -13.74 -4.29
C SER A 121 6.64 -13.22 -3.62
N GLN A 122 6.77 -12.76 -2.38
CA GLN A 122 5.68 -12.19 -1.58
C GLN A 122 6.19 -10.94 -0.86
N LEU A 123 5.35 -9.90 -0.77
CA LEU A 123 5.66 -8.65 -0.08
C LEU A 123 6.10 -8.91 1.36
N THR A 124 5.35 -9.74 2.09
CA THR A 124 5.62 -10.10 3.49
C THR A 124 7.03 -10.64 3.68
N LYS A 125 7.45 -11.60 2.84
CA LYS A 125 8.80 -12.17 2.87
C LYS A 125 9.88 -11.15 2.53
N SER A 126 9.61 -10.28 1.54
CA SER A 126 10.55 -9.23 1.16
C SER A 126 10.74 -8.18 2.26
N ILE A 127 9.68 -7.82 2.98
CA ILE A 127 9.73 -6.88 4.11
C ILE A 127 10.46 -7.51 5.29
N ASP A 128 10.09 -8.72 5.70
CA ASP A 128 10.71 -9.44 6.80
C ASP A 128 12.23 -9.59 6.59
N ALA A 129 12.63 -10.01 5.38
CA ALA A 129 14.04 -10.17 5.05
C ALA A 129 14.87 -8.87 5.08
N ARG A 130 14.25 -7.70 4.83
CA ARG A 130 14.96 -6.40 4.79
C ARG A 130 14.91 -5.64 6.11
N PHE A 131 13.79 -5.75 6.82
CA PHE A 131 13.46 -4.86 7.94
C PHE A 131 13.20 -5.64 9.24
N GLY A 132 13.07 -6.97 9.19
CA GLY A 132 12.77 -7.80 10.36
C GLY A 132 11.38 -7.55 10.95
N ILE A 133 10.44 -7.07 10.14
CA ILE A 133 9.06 -6.77 10.54
C ILE A 133 8.08 -7.51 9.65
N SER A 134 6.86 -7.67 10.15
CA SER A 134 5.73 -8.22 9.40
C SER A 134 4.56 -7.23 9.42
N PRO A 135 3.76 -7.16 8.35
CA PRO A 135 2.58 -6.31 8.35
C PRO A 135 1.56 -6.82 9.37
N CYS A 136 0.98 -5.92 10.15
CA CYS A 136 -0.15 -6.22 11.03
C CYS A 136 -1.50 -6.11 10.30
N TYR A 137 -1.51 -5.49 9.11
CA TYR A 137 -2.68 -5.42 8.25
C TYR A 137 -2.26 -5.41 6.78
N LEU A 138 -2.92 -6.23 5.97
CA LEU A 138 -2.82 -6.23 4.51
C LEU A 138 -4.23 -6.26 3.93
N GLN A 139 -4.49 -5.43 2.93
CA GLN A 139 -5.78 -5.42 2.26
C GLN A 139 -5.64 -4.94 0.81
N LEU A 140 -6.60 -5.35 -0.02
CA LEU A 140 -6.84 -4.77 -1.33
C LEU A 140 -8.28 -4.28 -1.45
N ALA A 141 -8.50 -3.30 -2.32
CA ALA A 141 -9.82 -2.82 -2.69
C ALA A 141 -9.92 -2.53 -4.19
N HIS A 142 -11.16 -2.56 -4.69
CA HIS A 142 -11.52 -2.10 -6.02
C HIS A 142 -12.45 -0.88 -5.88
N PRO A 143 -11.92 0.34 -5.77
CA PRO A 143 -12.74 1.50 -5.42
C PRO A 143 -13.67 1.94 -6.56
N LEU A 144 -13.39 1.53 -7.80
CA LEU A 144 -14.15 1.92 -8.97
C LEU A 144 -15.32 0.95 -9.22
N ARG A 145 -16.48 1.51 -9.59
CA ARG A 145 -17.67 0.78 -10.02
C ARG A 145 -18.08 1.23 -11.40
N ARG A 146 -18.60 0.30 -12.21
CA ARG A 146 -19.25 0.63 -13.48
C ARG A 146 -20.57 1.34 -13.21
N SER A 147 -20.88 2.34 -14.02
CA SER A 147 -22.08 3.17 -13.90
C SER A 147 -23.38 2.40 -14.17
N ASP A 148 -23.35 1.36 -14.99
CA ASP A 148 -24.52 0.61 -15.47
C ASP A 148 -25.02 -0.44 -14.46
N LYS A 149 -24.09 -1.20 -13.85
CA LYS A 149 -24.40 -2.40 -13.06
C LYS A 149 -23.93 -2.34 -11.62
N GLN A 150 -23.32 -1.22 -11.20
CA GLN A 150 -22.64 -1.09 -9.90
C GLN A 150 -21.56 -2.17 -9.66
N GLN A 151 -21.15 -2.89 -10.72
CA GLN A 151 -20.16 -3.94 -10.69
C GLN A 151 -18.78 -3.33 -10.46
N LEU A 152 -18.01 -3.92 -9.54
CA LEU A 152 -16.65 -3.50 -9.26
C LEU A 152 -15.77 -3.63 -10.51
N VAL A 153 -14.93 -2.63 -10.77
CA VAL A 153 -13.93 -2.67 -11.83
C VAL A 153 -12.71 -3.43 -11.30
N ARG A 154 -12.58 -4.70 -11.68
CA ARG A 154 -11.52 -5.59 -11.18
C ARG A 154 -10.13 -5.22 -11.70
N LYS A 155 -10.04 -4.36 -12.72
CA LYS A 155 -8.78 -3.88 -13.28
C LYS A 155 -8.06 -2.86 -12.39
N TYR A 156 -8.78 -2.02 -11.64
CA TYR A 156 -8.13 -1.04 -10.80
C TYR A 156 -8.07 -1.53 -9.36
N LEU A 157 -6.88 -1.47 -8.77
CA LEU A 157 -6.58 -1.92 -7.42
C LEU A 157 -6.11 -0.74 -6.60
N GLN A 158 -6.55 -0.72 -5.34
CA GLN A 158 -5.87 0.00 -4.28
C GLN A 158 -5.38 -1.02 -3.26
N LEU A 159 -4.13 -0.89 -2.85
CA LEU A 159 -3.40 -1.82 -2.02
C LEU A 159 -3.01 -1.11 -0.73
N TYR A 160 -3.18 -1.80 0.39
CA TYR A 160 -2.96 -1.26 1.72
C TYR A 160 -2.10 -2.21 2.53
N ALA A 161 -1.10 -1.68 3.20
CA ALA A 161 -0.30 -2.39 4.20
C ALA A 161 -0.05 -1.50 5.41
N VAL A 162 -0.18 -2.06 6.61
CA VAL A 162 0.20 -1.38 7.85
C VAL A 162 1.27 -2.22 8.54
N PHE A 163 2.35 -1.56 8.93
CA PHE A 163 3.43 -2.11 9.72
C PHE A 163 3.51 -1.34 11.04
N GLN A 164 3.76 -2.06 12.13
CA GLN A 164 4.01 -1.47 13.44
C GLN A 164 5.51 -1.50 13.72
N TRP A 165 6.05 -0.37 14.15
CA TRP A 165 7.44 -0.21 14.56
C TRP A 165 7.59 -0.25 16.09
#